data_AF-A0A486XGQ9-F1
#
_entry.id   AF-A0A486XGQ9-F1
#
_cell.length_a   1.000
_cell.length_b   1.000
_cell.length_c   1.000
_cell.angle_alpha   90.00
_cell.angle_beta   90.00
_cell.angle_gamma   90.00
#
_symmetry.space_group_name_H-M   'P 1'
#
loop_
_entity.id
_entity.type
_entity.pdbx_description
1 polymer ?
#
loop_
_entity_poly.entity_id
_entity_poly.type
_entity_poly.pdbx_seq_one_letter_code
_entity_poly.pdbx_strand_id
1 'polypeptide(L)'
;MSKDLAIVSEYNDCYEEAYSGWSSFYPLANRDHRFYLGDQWDAQERKKLHEEGRLALVFNKARRSINNLTGRQRQRRLSSVVVPIENSDQLAADQLSQLLDLATLS
;
A
#
# COMPACT_ATOMS: atom_id res chain seq x y z
N MET A 1 -27.73 -18.77 22.91
CA MET A 1 -28.34 -19.01 21.58
C MET A 1 -28.49 -17.73 20.77
N SER A 2 -29.22 -16.69 21.19
CA SER A 2 -29.38 -15.47 20.36
C SER A 2 -28.10 -14.62 20.22
N LYS A 3 -27.27 -14.50 21.26
CA LYS A 3 -26.00 -13.75 21.19
C LYS A 3 -24.94 -14.43 20.33
N ASP A 4 -24.87 -15.76 20.40
CA ASP A 4 -23.89 -16.55 19.64
C ASP A 4 -24.14 -16.43 18.13
N LEU A 5 -25.41 -16.40 17.72
CA LEU A 5 -25.81 -16.16 16.32
C LEU A 5 -25.48 -14.74 15.85
N ALA A 6 -25.60 -13.73 16.72
CA ALA A 6 -25.26 -12.35 16.37
C ALA A 6 -23.76 -12.16 16.12
N ILE A 7 -22.90 -12.77 16.94
CA ILE A 7 -21.44 -12.73 16.77
C ILE A 7 -21.04 -13.40 15.46
N VAL A 8 -21.66 -14.53 15.12
CA VAL A 8 -21.41 -15.24 13.86
C VAL A 8 -21.85 -14.40 12.66
N SER A 9 -22.98 -13.71 12.75
CA SER A 9 -23.44 -12.80 11.70
C SER A 9 -22.45 -11.64 11.49
N GLU A 10 -22.05 -10.95 12.55
CA GLU A 10 -21.10 -9.83 12.49
C GLU A 10 -19.75 -10.27 11.92
N TYR A 11 -19.26 -11.44 12.33
CA TYR A 11 -18.04 -12.02 11.76
C TYR A 11 -18.16 -12.26 10.25
N ASN A 12 -19.28 -12.82 9.80
CA ASN A 12 -19.51 -13.08 8.38
C ASN A 12 -19.59 -11.78 7.58
N ASP A 13 -20.27 -10.77 8.11
CA ASP A 13 -20.39 -9.45 7.45
C ASP A 13 -19.00 -8.80 7.28
N CYS A 14 -18.18 -8.79 8.35
CA CYS A 14 -16.81 -8.29 8.27
C CYS A 14 -15.93 -9.12 7.33
N TYR A 15 -16.11 -10.45 7.31
CA TYR A 15 -15.38 -11.33 6.41
C TYR A 15 -15.75 -11.09 4.96
N GLU A 16 -17.03 -10.91 4.63
CA GLU A 16 -17.49 -10.63 3.27
C GLU A 16 -16.98 -9.26 2.78
N GLU A 17 -17.03 -8.24 3.63
CA GLU A 17 -16.48 -6.92 3.32
C GLU A 17 -14.98 -6.99 3.04
N ALA A 18 -14.22 -7.65 3.93
CA ALA A 18 -12.79 -7.85 3.75
C ALA A 18 -12.51 -8.69 2.50
N TYR A 19 -13.22 -9.79 2.28
CA TYR A 19 -13.02 -10.64 1.11
C TYR A 19 -13.28 -9.86 -0.19
N SER A 20 -14.36 -9.09 -0.25
CA SER A 20 -14.70 -8.25 -1.39
C SER A 20 -13.60 -7.23 -1.70
N GLY A 21 -13.14 -6.49 -0.68
CA GLY A 21 -12.08 -5.49 -0.84
C GLY A 21 -10.74 -6.09 -1.25
N TRP A 22 -10.35 -7.21 -0.63
CA TRP A 22 -9.03 -7.80 -0.81
C TRP A 22 -8.93 -8.71 -2.04
N SER A 23 -10.05 -9.26 -2.53
CA SER A 23 -10.09 -10.16 -3.68
C SER A 23 -9.42 -9.56 -4.93
N SER A 24 -9.61 -8.26 -5.16
CA SER A 24 -9.00 -7.54 -6.28
C SER A 24 -7.56 -7.12 -5.99
N PHE A 25 -7.23 -6.83 -4.73
CA PHE A 25 -5.92 -6.38 -4.31
C PHE A 25 -4.86 -7.50 -4.40
N TYR A 26 -5.15 -8.69 -3.89
CA TYR A 26 -4.19 -9.80 -3.86
C TYR A 26 -3.55 -10.15 -5.22
N PRO A 27 -4.31 -10.32 -6.33
CA PRO A 27 -3.70 -10.61 -7.63
C PRO A 27 -2.85 -9.45 -8.16
N LEU A 28 -3.26 -8.20 -7.92
CA LEU A 28 -2.50 -7.03 -8.32
C LEU A 28 -1.20 -6.92 -7.52
N ALA A 29 -1.28 -7.04 -6.19
CA ALA A 29 -0.12 -6.99 -5.30
C ALA A 29 0.90 -8.09 -5.63
N ASN A 30 0.44 -9.31 -5.92
CA ASN A 30 1.31 -10.41 -6.33
C ASN A 30 2.03 -10.10 -7.66
N ARG A 31 1.30 -9.59 -8.65
CA ARG A 31 1.89 -9.19 -9.95
C ARG A 31 2.94 -8.10 -9.76
N ASP A 32 2.62 -7.07 -8.98
CA ASP A 32 3.52 -5.94 -8.74
C ASP A 32 4.80 -6.39 -7.99
N HIS A 33 4.66 -7.33 -7.04
CA HIS A 33 5.80 -7.91 -6.33
C HIS A 33 6.69 -8.74 -7.25
N ARG A 34 6.12 -9.59 -8.10
CA ARG A 34 6.87 -10.36 -9.11
C ARG A 34 7.62 -9.43 -10.06
N PHE A 35 6.97 -8.36 -10.52
CA PHE A 35 7.60 -7.37 -11.38
C PHE A 35 8.78 -6.68 -10.69
N TYR A 36 8.64 -6.32 -9.41
CA TYR A 36 9.73 -5.75 -8.61
C TYR A 36 10.90 -6.73 -8.45
N LEU A 37 10.63 -8.02 -8.26
CA LEU A 37 11.66 -9.08 -8.15
C LEU A 37 12.33 -9.41 -9.49
N GLY A 38 11.80 -8.93 -10.62
CA GLY A 38 12.35 -9.14 -11.95
C GLY A 38 11.69 -10.29 -12.72
N ASP A 39 10.61 -10.85 -12.21
CA ASP A 39 9.76 -11.81 -12.92
C ASP A 39 8.64 -11.05 -13.65
N GLN A 40 8.99 -10.47 -14.81
CA GLN A 40 8.13 -9.54 -15.56
C GLN A 40 7.32 -10.22 -16.68
N TRP A 41 7.75 -11.41 -17.10
CA TRP A 41 7.10 -12.13 -18.19
C TRP A 41 5.96 -12.99 -17.67
N ASP A 42 4.83 -12.97 -18.36
CA ASP A 42 3.79 -13.95 -18.10
C ASP A 42 4.21 -15.34 -18.62
N ALA A 43 3.61 -16.39 -18.07
CA ALA A 43 3.95 -17.77 -18.42
C ALA A 43 3.73 -18.06 -19.92
N GLN A 44 2.68 -17.47 -20.51
CA GLN A 44 2.37 -17.61 -21.93
C GLN A 44 3.42 -16.94 -22.82
N GLU A 45 3.84 -15.72 -22.46
CA GLU A 45 4.85 -14.96 -23.20
C GLU A 45 6.21 -15.65 -23.14
N ARG A 46 6.58 -16.17 -21.96
CA ARG A 46 7.79 -16.95 -21.77
C ARG A 46 7.80 -18.19 -22.67
N LYS A 47 6.68 -18.90 -22.75
CA LYS A 47 6.53 -20.07 -23.63
C LYS A 47 6.71 -19.70 -25.10
N LYS A 48 6.07 -18.62 -25.56
CA LYS A 48 6.19 -18.12 -26.94
C LYS A 48 7.65 -17.76 -27.28
N LEU A 49 8.35 -17.05 -26.37
CA LEU A 49 9.76 -16.71 -26.57
C LEU A 49 10.65 -17.95 -26.67
N HIS A 50 10.37 -18.98 -25.87
CA HIS A 50 11.07 -20.27 -25.97
C HIS A 50 10.80 -20.99 -27.30
N GLU A 51 9.57 -20.98 -27.79
CA GLU A 51 9.20 -21.54 -29.11
C GLU A 51 9.88 -20.79 -30.26
N GLU A 52 10.09 -19.47 -30.12
CA GLU A 52 10.85 -18.64 -31.05
C GLU A 52 12.39 -18.81 -30.91
N GLY A 53 12.87 -19.68 -30.00
CA GLY A 53 14.29 -19.91 -29.75
C GLY A 53 14.99 -18.76 -29.02
N ARG A 54 14.24 -17.86 -28.39
CA ARG A 54 14.74 -16.67 -27.68
C ARG A 54 14.74 -16.89 -26.17
N LEU A 55 15.82 -16.46 -25.52
CA LEU A 55 15.88 -16.43 -24.05
C LEU A 55 15.04 -15.27 -23.51
N ALA A 56 14.16 -15.55 -22.55
CA ALA A 56 13.36 -14.54 -21.84
C ALA A 56 14.21 -13.77 -20.81
N LEU A 57 15.17 -12.97 -21.29
CA LEU A 57 16.04 -12.15 -20.45
C LEU A 57 15.26 -10.94 -19.89
N VAL A 58 15.46 -10.62 -18.61
CA VAL A 58 14.86 -9.44 -17.96
C VAL A 58 15.95 -8.52 -17.44
N PHE A 59 15.94 -7.27 -17.91
CA PHE A 59 16.77 -6.20 -17.37
C PHE A 59 15.92 -5.31 -16.45
N ASN A 60 15.89 -5.65 -15.15
CA ASN A 60 15.03 -4.98 -14.19
C ASN A 60 15.54 -3.55 -13.86
N LYS A 61 15.00 -2.55 -14.57
CA LYS A 61 15.25 -1.12 -14.31
C LYS A 61 14.30 -0.51 -13.28
N ALA A 62 13.15 -1.14 -13.04
CA ALA A 62 12.09 -0.61 -12.18
C ALA A 62 12.52 -0.54 -10.71
N ARG A 63 13.20 -1.59 -10.22
CA ARG A 63 13.66 -1.69 -8.83
C ARG A 63 14.46 -0.47 -8.35
N ARG A 64 15.41 0.00 -9.18
CA ARG A 64 16.24 1.16 -8.86
C ARG A 64 15.40 2.44 -8.76
N SER A 65 14.52 2.66 -9.72
CA SER A 65 13.65 3.85 -9.76
C SER A 65 12.71 3.89 -8.56
N ILE A 66 12.09 2.76 -8.22
CA ILE A 66 11.19 2.63 -7.07
C ILE A 66 11.95 2.93 -5.77
N ASN A 67 13.10 2.28 -5.56
CA ASN A 67 13.90 2.49 -4.34
C ASN A 67 14.35 3.96 -4.18
N ASN A 68 14.73 4.63 -5.26
CA ASN A 68 15.10 6.04 -5.23
C ASN A 68 13.91 6.94 -4.87
N LEU A 69 12.73 6.67 -5.44
CA LEU A 69 11.52 7.45 -5.16
C LEU A 69 11.07 7.25 -3.71
N THR A 70 10.95 6.00 -3.27
CA THR A 70 10.54 5.68 -1.89
C THR A 70 11.55 6.22 -0.88
N GLY A 71 12.85 6.17 -1.18
CA GLY A 71 13.88 6.79 -0.36
C GLY A 71 13.66 8.30 -0.18
N ARG A 72 13.39 9.02 -1.27
CA ARG A 72 13.08 10.46 -1.21
C ARG A 72 11.81 10.76 -0.44
N GLN A 73 10.76 9.95 -0.62
CA GLN A 73 9.49 10.12 0.11
C GLN A 73 9.67 9.88 1.61
N ARG A 74 10.46 8.89 2.01
CA ARG A 74 10.77 8.64 3.43
C ARG A 74 11.58 9.78 4.05
N GLN A 75 12.54 10.34 3.31
CA GLN A 75 13.31 11.50 3.76
C GLN A 75 12.45 12.77 3.86
N ARG A 76 11.45 12.91 2.99
CA ARG A 76 10.50 14.03 2.95
C ARG A 76 9.12 13.58 3.39
N ARG A 77 9.04 12.91 4.56
CA ARG A 77 7.74 12.52 5.12
C ARG A 77 6.93 13.79 5.36
N LEU A 78 5.70 13.81 4.84
CA LEU A 78 4.77 14.90 5.07
C LEU A 78 4.31 14.83 6.53
N SER A 79 4.45 15.92 7.27
CA SER A 79 3.83 16.11 8.58
C SER A 79 2.53 16.91 8.42
N SER A 80 1.56 16.60 9.27
CA SER A 80 0.30 17.34 9.32
C SER A 80 0.45 18.45 10.36
N VAL A 81 0.43 19.70 9.90
CA VAL A 81 0.55 20.89 10.77
C VAL A 81 -0.80 21.59 10.86
N VAL A 82 -1.21 21.96 12.07
CA VAL A 82 -2.41 22.77 12.33
C VAL A 82 -2.03 24.23 12.25
N VAL A 83 -2.76 24.99 11.45
CA VAL A 83 -2.54 26.43 11.27
C VAL A 83 -3.76 27.17 11.81
N PRO A 84 -3.58 28.23 12.62
CA PRO A 84 -4.69 29.03 13.10
C PRO A 84 -5.37 29.81 11.97
N ILE A 85 -6.69 29.96 12.06
CA ILE A 85 -7.52 30.82 11.18
C ILE A 85 -7.64 32.22 11.84
N GLU A 86 -7.96 33.27 11.07
CA GLU A 86 -8.00 34.67 11.55
C GLU A 86 -8.64 34.83 12.95
N ASN A 87 -7.94 35.55 13.85
CA ASN A 87 -8.26 35.77 15.27
C ASN A 87 -8.18 34.54 16.21
N SER A 88 -7.61 33.42 15.78
CA SER A 88 -7.34 32.28 16.68
C SER A 88 -5.91 32.27 17.24
N ASP A 89 -5.71 31.52 18.33
CA ASP A 89 -4.46 31.51 19.09
C ASP A 89 -3.42 30.57 18.45
N GLN A 90 -2.24 31.12 18.16
CA GLN A 90 -1.11 30.36 17.63
C GLN A 90 -0.63 29.29 18.62
N LEU A 91 -0.69 29.57 19.93
CA LEU A 91 -0.22 28.63 20.95
C LEU A 91 -1.05 27.34 20.97
N ALA A 92 -2.36 27.46 20.79
CA ALA A 92 -3.24 26.30 20.70
C ALA A 92 -3.00 25.47 19.43
N ALA A 93 -2.73 26.14 18.30
CA ALA A 93 -2.41 25.47 17.04
C ALA A 93 -1.08 24.70 17.11
N ASP A 94 -0.07 25.25 17.77
CA ASP A 94 1.22 24.60 17.97
C ASP A 94 1.09 23.36 18.87
N GLN A 95 0.30 23.45 19.95
CA GLN A 95 0.00 22.33 20.85
C GLN A 95 -0.75 21.19 20.12
N LEU A 96 -1.73 21.51 19.29
CA LEU A 96 -2.47 20.53 18.51
C LEU A 96 -1.59 19.87 17.45
N SER A 97 -0.71 20.63 16.80
CA SER A 97 0.26 20.09 15.84
C SER A 97 1.19 19.08 16.53
N GLN A 98 1.69 19.38 17.73
CA GLN A 98 2.54 18.46 18.50
C GLN A 98 1.80 17.18 18.90
N LEU A 99 0.52 17.26 19.29
CA LEU A 99 -0.28 16.08 19.63
C LEU A 99 -0.52 15.18 18.42
N LEU A 100 -0.77 15.78 17.24
CA LEU A 100 -0.92 15.04 16.00
C LEU A 100 0.38 14.32 15.62
N ASP A 101 1.53 15.00 15.74
CA ASP A 101 2.82 14.37 15.47
C ASP A 101 3.10 13.20 16.43
N LEU A 102 2.80 13.36 17.73
CA LEU A 102 2.96 12.32 18.75
C LEU A 102 2.08 11.09 18.49
N ALA A 103 0.82 11.30 18.12
CA ALA A 103 -0.13 10.22 17.83
C ALA A 103 0.27 9.40 16.59
N THR A 104 1.07 9.95 15.68
CA THR A 104 1.58 9.23 14.49
C THR A 104 2.87 8.45 14.73
N LEU A 105 3.43 8.53 15.94
CA LEU A 105 4.67 7.87 16.36
C LEU A 105 4.45 6.70 17.33
N SER A 106 3.23 6.52 17.89
CA SER A 106 2.81 5.35 18.68
C SER A 106 2.17 4.27 17.83
#